data_AF-A0A831T5T1-F1
#
_entry.id   AF-A0A831T5T1-F1
#
_cell.length_a   1.000
_cell.length_b   1.000
_cell.length_c   1.000
_cell.angle_alpha   90.00
_cell.angle_beta   90.00
_cell.angle_gamma   90.00
#
_symmetry.space_group_name_H-M   'P 1'
#
loop_
_entity.id
_entity.type
_entity.pdbx_description
1 polymer ?
#
loop_
_entity_poly.entity_id
_entity_poly.type
_entity_poly.pdbx_seq_one_letter_code
_entity_poly.pdbx_strand_id
1 'polypeptide(L)'
;MSRAPSLLALTGVALGTLLFATCAPVDSPTDPTASQAPGGPTATVIQPPRPDKVKDRIEAAIEQCRKRELLTTNGFWTVFHGILGMGPSLTLTNPDTGIKVNALDYICAGGEIRGLKFIPTQWGLDVQTGPPFVGQGHQDQFIAEMGQWNMPIDRKFIVNGKEYRFADFVNHSKMRAKTTAKNPPQELSWAIIVIAQYVGVDAEWTNEDGERLTLRDCVHYEIHQPIETAACGGTHRLFGLRWVHNLHLQRGGKTEGVWKELDDQQRKYQELARKWQNPDGSFSTDFFVSQANISDMQRRMNTSGHILEWLALSLSDEQIHEPWVEDAANAVAMMFLDIQGQPMEGGTLYHAAHGLLMYYARRYGTEWLGPNKPLIMLPQGPLGAR
;
A
#
# COMPACT_ATOMS: atom_id res chain seq x y z
N MET A 1 -17.10 -56.01 37.12
CA MET A 1 -16.63 -55.27 38.30
C MET A 1 -16.86 -53.78 37.99
N SER A 2 -17.71 -53.05 38.72
CA SER A 2 -17.48 -52.50 40.07
C SER A 2 -16.38 -51.42 40.05
N ARG A 3 -16.61 -50.16 40.46
CA ARG A 3 -17.82 -49.49 41.00
C ARG A 3 -17.66 -47.96 40.82
N ALA A 4 -18.75 -47.21 40.71
CA ALA A 4 -18.74 -45.79 41.09
C ALA A 4 -18.85 -45.67 42.63
N PRO A 5 -18.38 -44.56 43.21
CA PRO A 5 -19.36 -43.68 43.88
C PRO A 5 -19.08 -42.17 43.69
N SER A 6 -20.15 -41.39 43.74
CA SER A 6 -20.15 -39.93 43.99
C SER A 6 -20.01 -39.65 45.49
N LEU A 7 -19.73 -38.39 45.89
CA LEU A 7 -20.52 -37.66 46.91
C LEU A 7 -20.18 -36.15 47.01
N LEU A 8 -21.02 -35.43 47.76
CA LEU A 8 -21.11 -33.99 48.13
C LEU A 8 -19.78 -33.20 48.27
N ALA A 9 -19.65 -31.87 48.04
CA ALA A 9 -20.55 -30.68 48.07
C ALA A 9 -20.62 -29.88 49.41
N LEU A 10 -20.21 -28.60 49.36
CA LEU A 10 -20.46 -27.47 50.30
C LEU A 10 -20.03 -26.17 49.56
N THR A 11 -20.92 -25.36 48.99
CA THR A 11 -21.62 -24.19 49.60
C THR A 11 -20.71 -23.13 50.24
N GLY A 12 -20.67 -21.92 49.65
CA GLY A 12 -20.16 -20.69 50.25
C GLY A 12 -20.78 -19.47 49.55
N VAL A 13 -21.23 -18.46 50.30
CA VAL A 13 -22.00 -17.32 49.79
C VAL A 13 -21.46 -15.99 50.32
N ALA A 14 -21.13 -15.08 49.41
CA ALA A 14 -21.06 -13.62 49.58
C ALA A 14 -21.23 -13.00 48.17
N LEU A 15 -22.17 -12.11 47.82
CA LEU A 15 -22.92 -11.04 48.51
C LEU A 15 -22.14 -9.71 48.60
N GLY A 16 -22.67 -8.67 47.93
CA GLY A 16 -22.11 -7.32 47.86
C GLY A 16 -21.22 -7.08 46.61
N THR A 17 -21.32 -5.96 45.89
CA THR A 17 -22.29 -4.84 46.00
C THR A 17 -22.36 -4.09 44.66
N LEU A 18 -23.55 -3.69 44.21
CA LEU A 18 -23.64 -2.57 43.25
C LEU A 18 -23.50 -1.26 44.01
N LEU A 19 -22.81 -0.28 43.41
CA LEU A 19 -22.86 1.12 43.81
C LEU A 19 -23.12 2.01 42.59
N PHE A 20 -24.37 2.45 42.46
CA PHE A 20 -24.72 3.64 41.69
C PHE A 20 -24.56 4.86 42.61
N ALA A 21 -23.86 5.89 42.15
CA ALA A 21 -23.88 7.24 42.71
C ALA A 21 -23.67 8.23 41.53
N THR A 22 -24.71 8.83 40.93
CA THR A 22 -25.57 9.96 41.39
C THR A 22 -24.86 11.32 41.37
N CYS A 23 -25.56 12.35 40.88
CA CYS A 23 -25.02 13.69 40.58
C CYS A 23 -25.47 14.79 41.56
N ALA A 24 -24.84 15.99 41.47
CA ALA A 24 -25.26 17.29 42.05
C ALA A 24 -25.26 17.39 43.61
N PRO A 25 -25.47 18.59 44.23
CA PRO A 25 -25.61 19.99 43.72
C PRO A 25 -24.40 20.92 44.08
N VAL A 26 -24.15 22.12 43.50
CA VAL A 26 -24.84 23.46 43.50
C VAL A 26 -24.86 24.16 44.90
N ASP A 27 -24.31 25.37 45.07
CA ASP A 27 -24.98 26.70 45.24
C ASP A 27 -23.94 27.82 45.57
N SER A 28 -24.16 29.16 45.45
CA SER A 28 -25.04 29.96 44.56
C SER A 28 -24.53 31.43 44.31
N PRO A 29 -25.16 32.56 44.73
CA PRO A 29 -25.35 33.76 43.88
C PRO A 29 -24.53 35.02 44.33
N THR A 30 -24.61 36.24 43.78
CA THR A 30 -25.49 36.96 42.81
C THR A 30 -24.61 37.65 41.72
N ASP A 31 -24.92 38.72 40.94
CA ASP A 31 -26.04 39.67 40.72
C ASP A 31 -25.93 40.31 39.30
N PRO A 32 -27.00 40.90 38.68
CA PRO A 32 -26.91 41.49 37.34
C PRO A 32 -27.14 43.02 37.28
N THR A 33 -26.14 43.84 36.93
CA THR A 33 -26.39 45.21 36.42
C THR A 33 -25.20 45.86 35.69
N ALA A 34 -25.54 46.78 34.77
CA ALA A 34 -24.75 47.92 34.28
C ALA A 34 -23.46 47.70 33.43
N SER A 35 -23.65 47.99 32.13
CA SER A 35 -22.78 48.84 31.28
C SER A 35 -21.97 48.17 30.17
N GLN A 36 -22.39 48.39 28.91
CA GLN A 36 -21.53 48.22 27.74
C GLN A 36 -20.84 49.55 27.42
N ALA A 37 -19.50 49.53 27.36
CA ALA A 37 -18.71 50.59 26.73
C ALA A 37 -18.33 50.15 25.29
N PRO A 38 -18.44 51.03 24.28
CA PRO A 38 -18.10 50.70 22.91
C PRO A 38 -16.59 50.85 22.62
N GLY A 39 -16.07 50.02 21.72
CA GLY A 39 -14.86 50.34 20.96
C GLY A 39 -13.55 49.70 21.44
N GLY A 40 -13.28 48.51 20.93
CA GLY A 40 -11.93 47.96 20.81
C GLY A 40 -11.91 46.93 19.68
N PRO A 41 -11.03 47.03 18.67
CA PRO A 41 -10.92 45.99 17.65
C PRO A 41 -10.38 44.73 18.34
N THR A 42 -11.21 43.70 18.45
CA THR A 42 -10.80 42.41 19.02
C THR A 42 -9.66 41.85 18.18
N ALA A 43 -8.43 41.95 18.69
CA ALA A 43 -7.27 41.35 18.05
C ALA A 43 -7.51 39.84 18.02
N THR A 44 -7.81 39.30 16.83
CA THR A 44 -7.98 37.86 16.64
C THR A 44 -6.67 37.19 17.02
N VAL A 45 -6.62 36.60 18.21
CA VAL A 45 -5.52 35.73 18.61
C VAL A 45 -5.61 34.53 17.70
N ILE A 46 -4.81 34.55 16.63
CA ILE A 46 -4.56 33.40 15.78
C ILE A 46 -3.86 32.39 16.68
N GLN A 47 -4.64 31.51 17.31
CA GLN A 47 -4.07 30.33 17.95
C GLN A 47 -3.28 29.60 16.87
N PRO A 48 -2.01 29.23 17.11
CA PRO A 48 -1.31 28.35 16.18
C PRO A 48 -2.18 27.10 15.97
N PRO A 49 -2.27 26.57 14.74
CA PRO A 49 -3.10 25.41 14.47
C PRO A 49 -2.72 24.28 15.44
N ARG A 50 -3.73 23.70 16.09
CA ARG A 50 -3.50 22.61 17.04
C ARG A 50 -2.80 21.45 16.29
N PRO A 51 -1.78 20.80 16.88
CA PRO A 51 -1.13 19.66 16.23
C PRO A 51 -2.15 18.61 15.81
N ASP A 52 -2.09 18.23 14.53
CA ASP A 52 -2.87 17.13 14.00
C ASP A 52 -2.27 15.82 14.52
N LYS A 53 -2.92 15.27 15.54
CA LYS A 53 -2.46 14.03 16.20
C LYS A 53 -2.48 12.81 15.29
N VAL A 54 -3.17 12.84 14.15
CA VAL A 54 -3.11 11.77 13.14
C VAL A 54 -1.87 11.97 12.27
N LYS A 55 -1.65 13.19 11.78
CA LYS A 55 -0.42 13.57 11.06
C LYS A 55 0.85 13.22 11.85
N ASP A 56 0.91 13.62 13.12
CA ASP A 56 2.06 13.37 14.02
C ASP A 56 2.33 11.86 14.20
N ARG A 57 1.28 11.02 14.25
CA ARG A 57 1.39 9.55 14.33
C ARG A 57 1.88 8.93 13.03
N ILE A 58 1.37 9.41 11.90
CA ILE A 58 1.77 8.93 10.57
C ILE A 58 3.25 9.25 10.31
N GLU A 59 3.71 10.45 10.68
CA GLU A 59 5.13 10.82 10.66
C GLU A 59 5.97 9.89 11.54
N ALA A 60 5.54 9.67 12.79
CA ALA A 60 6.25 8.77 13.71
C ALA A 60 6.31 7.32 13.22
N ALA A 61 5.25 6.81 12.60
CA ALA A 61 5.18 5.48 12.00
C ALA A 61 6.12 5.34 10.79
N ILE A 62 6.12 6.32 9.88
CA ILE A 62 7.04 6.38 8.73
C ILE A 62 8.50 6.46 9.23
N GLU A 63 8.78 7.30 10.22
CA GLU A 63 10.11 7.42 10.83
C GLU A 63 10.55 6.15 11.56
N GLN A 64 9.64 5.41 12.19
CA GLN A 64 9.96 4.09 12.76
C GLN A 64 10.28 3.06 11.67
N CYS A 65 9.60 3.12 10.52
CA CYS A 65 9.91 2.27 9.37
C CYS A 65 11.28 2.62 8.77
N ARG A 66 11.57 3.91 8.56
CA ARG A 66 12.87 4.44 8.06
C ARG A 66 14.06 4.05 8.94
N LYS A 67 13.85 3.81 10.24
CA LYS A 67 14.89 3.38 11.19
C LYS A 67 15.17 1.87 11.19
N ARG A 68 14.37 1.07 10.47
CA ARG A 68 14.65 -0.37 10.31
C ARG A 68 15.79 -0.58 9.32
N GLU A 69 16.88 -1.16 9.81
CA GLU A 69 18.00 -1.57 8.96
C GLU A 69 17.63 -2.82 8.15
N LEU A 70 17.84 -2.76 6.83
CA LEU A 70 17.85 -3.93 5.96
C LEU A 70 19.28 -4.34 5.66
N LEU A 71 19.48 -5.65 5.46
CA LEU A 71 20.78 -6.28 5.27
C LEU A 71 20.92 -6.86 3.87
N THR A 72 22.16 -6.97 3.38
CA THR A 72 22.45 -7.68 2.12
C THR A 72 22.07 -9.17 2.17
N THR A 73 21.86 -9.72 3.37
CA THR A 73 21.44 -11.12 3.62
C THR A 73 19.92 -11.32 3.69
N ASN A 74 19.13 -10.24 3.65
CA ASN A 74 17.67 -10.35 3.53
C ASN A 74 17.26 -11.06 2.22
N GLY A 75 16.04 -11.58 2.19
CA GLY A 75 15.47 -12.09 0.94
C GLY A 75 15.23 -10.93 -0.03
N PHE A 76 15.41 -11.17 -1.33
CA PHE A 76 15.07 -10.19 -2.38
C PHE A 76 13.64 -9.68 -2.21
N TRP A 77 12.69 -10.55 -1.84
CA TRP A 77 11.34 -10.19 -1.41
C TRP A 77 11.31 -9.05 -0.39
N THR A 78 12.05 -9.15 0.72
CA THR A 78 12.12 -8.09 1.74
C THR A 78 12.78 -6.83 1.19
N VAL A 79 13.82 -6.98 0.35
CA VAL A 79 14.58 -5.84 -0.19
C VAL A 79 13.75 -5.01 -1.15
N PHE A 80 13.09 -5.63 -2.15
CA PHE A 80 12.37 -4.84 -3.16
C PHE A 80 11.09 -4.21 -2.62
N HIS A 81 10.34 -4.90 -1.76
CA HIS A 81 9.25 -4.26 -1.02
C HIS A 81 9.79 -3.13 -0.13
N GLY A 82 10.99 -3.27 0.44
CA GLY A 82 11.67 -2.17 1.13
C GLY A 82 11.88 -0.94 0.25
N ILE A 83 12.25 -1.13 -1.03
CA ILE A 83 12.41 -0.05 -2.01
C ILE A 83 11.03 0.56 -2.34
N LEU A 84 9.97 -0.25 -2.50
CA LEU A 84 8.61 0.24 -2.67
C LEU A 84 8.16 1.11 -1.48
N GLY A 85 8.34 0.61 -0.26
CA GLY A 85 7.84 1.23 0.96
C GLY A 85 8.65 2.41 1.49
N MET A 86 9.94 2.53 1.14
CA MET A 86 10.84 3.58 1.64
C MET A 86 11.48 4.45 0.55
N GLY A 87 11.32 4.09 -0.73
CA GLY A 87 11.87 4.81 -1.88
C GLY A 87 13.25 4.34 -2.33
N PRO A 88 13.71 4.82 -3.50
CA PRO A 88 14.98 4.43 -4.12
C PRO A 88 16.21 4.85 -3.32
N SER A 89 16.07 5.69 -2.27
CA SER A 89 17.18 6.02 -1.36
C SER A 89 17.46 4.94 -0.30
N LEU A 90 16.71 3.83 -0.27
CA LEU A 90 16.93 2.74 0.68
C LEU A 90 18.38 2.24 0.64
N THR A 91 18.93 1.92 1.82
CA THR A 91 20.26 1.29 1.94
C THR A 91 20.18 -0.12 2.53
N LEU A 92 21.14 -0.96 2.13
CA LEU A 92 21.40 -2.27 2.71
C LEU A 92 22.75 -2.22 3.45
N THR A 93 22.80 -2.76 4.65
CA THR A 93 24.04 -2.94 5.42
C THR A 93 24.57 -4.35 5.19
N ASN A 94 25.85 -4.49 4.86
CA ASN A 94 26.51 -5.80 4.91
C ASN A 94 26.82 -6.15 6.38
N PRO A 95 26.30 -7.26 6.93
CA PRO A 95 26.38 -7.54 8.36
C PRO A 95 27.81 -7.87 8.85
N ASP A 96 28.69 -8.36 7.97
CA ASP A 96 30.05 -8.77 8.33
C ASP A 96 31.05 -7.59 8.37
N THR A 97 30.76 -6.52 7.63
CA THR A 97 31.65 -5.35 7.46
C THR A 97 31.05 -4.03 7.95
N GLY A 98 29.74 -3.96 8.19
CA GLY A 98 29.01 -2.72 8.50
C GLY A 98 28.89 -1.73 7.33
N ILE A 99 29.40 -2.07 6.14
CA ILE A 99 29.35 -1.20 4.96
C ILE A 99 27.91 -1.06 4.47
N LYS A 100 27.48 0.18 4.23
CA LYS A 100 26.16 0.48 3.65
C LYS A 100 26.26 0.76 2.17
N VAL A 101 25.36 0.17 1.39
CA VAL A 101 25.19 0.39 -0.06
C VAL A 101 23.76 0.83 -0.35
N ASN A 102 23.53 1.61 -1.40
CA ASN A 102 22.17 1.85 -1.88
C ASN A 102 21.59 0.53 -2.44
N ALA A 103 20.37 0.17 -2.04
CA ALA A 103 19.76 -1.10 -2.39
C ALA A 103 19.57 -1.27 -3.91
N LEU A 104 19.14 -0.20 -4.58
CA LEU A 104 18.83 -0.20 -6.01
C LEU A 104 20.08 -0.11 -6.88
N ASP A 105 21.10 0.66 -6.48
CA ASP A 105 22.41 0.67 -7.13
C ASP A 105 23.13 -0.68 -6.99
N TYR A 106 23.04 -1.33 -5.82
CA TYR A 106 23.61 -2.66 -5.60
C TYR A 106 22.98 -3.70 -6.52
N ILE A 107 21.64 -3.72 -6.62
CA ILE A 107 20.91 -4.59 -7.58
C ILE A 107 21.30 -4.28 -9.03
N CYS A 108 21.37 -3.01 -9.42
CA CYS A 108 21.70 -2.61 -10.79
C CYS A 108 23.16 -2.91 -11.16
N ALA A 109 24.09 -2.88 -10.20
CA ALA A 109 25.48 -3.27 -10.40
C ALA A 109 25.70 -4.80 -10.51
N GLY A 110 24.65 -5.61 -10.38
CA GLY A 110 24.73 -7.07 -10.37
C GLY A 110 25.10 -7.67 -9.01
N GLY A 111 24.86 -6.95 -7.92
CA GLY A 111 25.09 -7.42 -6.55
C GLY A 111 24.18 -8.59 -6.16
N GLU A 112 24.72 -9.52 -5.40
CA GLU A 112 24.02 -10.76 -5.02
C GLU A 112 23.03 -10.51 -3.87
N ILE A 113 21.74 -10.82 -4.11
CA ILE A 113 20.71 -10.82 -3.06
C ILE A 113 20.00 -12.17 -3.07
N ARG A 114 19.79 -12.75 -1.88
CA ARG A 114 19.21 -14.09 -1.72
C ARG A 114 17.79 -14.15 -2.28
N GLY A 115 17.60 -14.82 -3.42
CA GLY A 115 16.32 -14.93 -4.11
C GLY A 115 16.12 -13.97 -5.29
N LEU A 116 17.09 -13.08 -5.56
CA LEU A 116 17.16 -12.35 -6.81
C LEU A 116 17.81 -13.24 -7.87
N LYS A 117 17.21 -13.30 -9.06
CA LYS A 117 17.88 -13.80 -10.27
C LYS A 117 17.30 -13.12 -11.50
N PHE A 118 18.16 -12.51 -12.29
CA PHE A 118 17.81 -12.03 -13.62
C PHE A 118 18.03 -13.15 -14.66
N ILE A 119 17.11 -13.27 -15.61
CA ILE A 119 17.13 -14.27 -16.68
C ILE A 119 17.12 -13.53 -18.02
N PRO A 120 18.22 -13.49 -18.78
CA PRO A 120 18.21 -12.99 -20.15
C PRO A 120 17.26 -13.79 -21.03
N THR A 121 16.45 -13.10 -21.85
CA THR A 121 15.48 -13.72 -22.76
C THR A 121 15.69 -13.22 -24.19
N GLN A 122 15.01 -13.82 -25.16
CA GLN A 122 15.02 -13.33 -26.56
C GLN A 122 14.38 -11.94 -26.70
N TRP A 123 13.60 -11.48 -25.71
CA TRP A 123 12.90 -10.20 -25.70
C TRP A 123 13.53 -9.16 -24.76
N GLY A 124 14.62 -9.49 -24.07
CA GLY A 124 15.29 -8.60 -23.14
C GLY A 124 15.71 -9.33 -21.87
N LEU A 125 15.06 -9.00 -20.75
CA LEU A 125 15.46 -9.46 -19.42
C LEU A 125 14.23 -9.76 -18.54
N ASP A 126 14.28 -10.84 -17.79
CA ASP A 126 13.23 -11.28 -16.86
C ASP A 126 13.75 -11.36 -15.42
N VAL A 127 12.84 -11.40 -14.45
CA VAL A 127 13.12 -11.59 -13.03
C VAL A 127 12.50 -12.92 -12.60
N GLN A 128 13.30 -13.84 -12.04
CA GLN A 128 12.76 -15.14 -11.67
C GLN A 128 11.78 -15.03 -10.49
N THR A 129 10.55 -15.52 -10.68
CA THR A 129 9.65 -15.86 -9.57
C THR A 129 10.31 -16.91 -8.68
N GLY A 130 10.53 -16.56 -7.42
CA GLY A 130 11.34 -17.37 -6.49
C GLY A 130 10.50 -18.10 -5.43
N PRO A 131 11.16 -18.70 -4.42
CA PRO A 131 10.45 -19.25 -3.27
C PRO A 131 9.68 -18.15 -2.53
N PRO A 132 8.48 -18.44 -1.98
CA PRO A 132 7.69 -17.47 -1.23
C PRO A 132 8.48 -16.78 -0.13
N PHE A 133 8.27 -15.47 0.02
CA PHE A 133 8.97 -14.60 0.98
C PHE A 133 10.51 -14.55 0.81
N VAL A 134 11.06 -15.02 -0.32
CA VAL A 134 12.50 -15.00 -0.62
C VAL A 134 12.81 -14.33 -1.96
N GLY A 135 12.24 -14.81 -3.07
CA GLY A 135 12.25 -14.10 -4.36
C GLY A 135 10.93 -13.36 -4.61
N GLN A 136 10.75 -12.71 -5.76
CA GLN A 136 9.43 -12.15 -6.11
C GLN A 136 8.39 -13.26 -6.23
N GLY A 137 7.15 -12.99 -5.80
CA GLY A 137 6.08 -13.98 -5.76
C GLY A 137 5.30 -14.10 -7.07
N HIS A 138 5.25 -13.00 -7.83
CA HIS A 138 4.45 -12.89 -9.05
C HIS A 138 5.31 -12.48 -10.25
N GLN A 139 4.76 -12.57 -11.47
CA GLN A 139 5.42 -12.09 -12.68
C GLN A 139 5.42 -10.56 -12.71
N ASP A 140 6.51 -9.98 -13.23
CA ASP A 140 6.71 -8.54 -13.43
C ASP A 140 6.59 -7.66 -12.16
N GLN A 141 6.44 -8.27 -10.97
CA GLN A 141 6.22 -7.60 -9.68
C GLN A 141 7.29 -6.53 -9.39
N PHE A 142 8.57 -6.92 -9.36
CA PHE A 142 9.68 -5.99 -9.13
C PHE A 142 9.68 -4.82 -10.13
N ILE A 143 9.34 -5.10 -11.39
CA ILE A 143 9.40 -4.12 -12.48
C ILE A 143 8.28 -3.08 -12.35
N ALA A 144 7.07 -3.51 -11.99
CA ALA A 144 5.97 -2.59 -11.69
C ALA A 144 6.21 -1.76 -10.42
N GLU A 145 6.80 -2.35 -9.37
CA GLU A 145 7.14 -1.63 -8.13
C GLU A 145 8.27 -0.61 -8.36
N MET A 146 9.26 -0.90 -9.22
CA MET A 146 10.22 0.12 -9.67
C MET A 146 9.57 1.18 -10.56
N GLY A 147 8.53 0.81 -11.33
CA GLY A 147 7.69 1.74 -12.09
C GLY A 147 6.94 2.75 -11.20
N GLN A 148 6.49 2.31 -10.02
CA GLN A 148 5.88 3.16 -8.99
C GLN A 148 6.87 4.15 -8.33
N TRP A 149 8.15 4.06 -8.66
CA TRP A 149 9.18 5.04 -8.28
C TRP A 149 9.80 5.77 -9.49
N ASN A 150 9.09 5.76 -10.63
CA ASN A 150 9.50 6.39 -11.89
C ASN A 150 10.91 5.96 -12.37
N MET A 151 11.23 4.67 -12.22
CA MET A 151 12.52 4.10 -12.68
C MET A 151 12.86 4.56 -14.12
N PRO A 152 14.02 5.18 -14.37
CA PRO A 152 14.40 5.60 -15.71
C PRO A 152 14.48 4.41 -16.68
N ILE A 153 13.82 4.52 -17.83
CA ILE A 153 13.73 3.45 -18.83
C ILE A 153 15.12 3.03 -19.38
N ASP A 154 16.09 3.93 -19.31
CA ASP A 154 17.46 3.72 -19.76
C ASP A 154 18.42 3.25 -18.65
N ARG A 155 17.96 3.18 -17.38
CA ARG A 155 18.73 2.72 -16.21
C ARG A 155 19.40 1.38 -16.51
N LYS A 156 20.71 1.33 -16.29
CA LYS A 156 21.55 0.17 -16.58
C LYS A 156 21.43 -0.92 -15.50
N PHE A 157 21.50 -2.17 -15.93
CA PHE A 157 21.62 -3.37 -15.11
C PHE A 157 22.79 -4.22 -15.63
N ILE A 158 23.63 -4.76 -14.73
CA ILE A 158 24.72 -5.67 -15.09
C ILE A 158 24.28 -7.10 -14.77
N VAL A 159 24.18 -7.95 -15.79
CA VAL A 159 23.77 -9.35 -15.67
C VAL A 159 24.75 -10.24 -16.42
N ASN A 160 25.37 -11.18 -15.71
CA ASN A 160 26.38 -12.10 -16.25
C ASN A 160 27.51 -11.37 -17.01
N GLY A 161 27.92 -10.19 -16.52
CA GLY A 161 28.95 -9.34 -17.13
C GLY A 161 28.51 -8.52 -18.36
N LYS A 162 27.25 -8.61 -18.79
CA LYS A 162 26.67 -7.82 -19.88
C LYS A 162 25.78 -6.69 -19.33
N GLU A 163 25.82 -5.54 -19.99
CA GLU A 163 24.88 -4.43 -19.78
C GLU A 163 23.51 -4.72 -20.41
N TYR A 164 22.47 -4.49 -19.63
CA TYR A 164 21.06 -4.41 -19.98
C TYR A 164 20.49 -3.07 -19.49
N ARG A 165 19.25 -2.74 -19.87
CA ARG A 165 18.52 -1.55 -19.44
C ARG A 165 17.16 -1.90 -18.87
N PHE A 166 16.54 -0.96 -18.16
CA PHE A 166 15.17 -1.16 -17.67
C PHE A 166 14.17 -1.41 -18.82
N ALA A 167 14.42 -0.82 -19.99
CA ALA A 167 13.74 -1.12 -21.26
C ALA A 167 13.70 -2.62 -21.62
N ASP A 168 14.72 -3.41 -21.26
CA ASP A 168 14.76 -4.86 -21.55
C ASP A 168 13.75 -5.65 -20.70
N PHE A 169 13.48 -5.19 -19.46
CA PHE A 169 12.38 -5.72 -18.66
C PHE A 169 11.01 -5.28 -19.21
N VAL A 170 10.85 -3.99 -19.52
CA VAL A 170 9.61 -3.45 -20.11
C VAL A 170 9.23 -4.21 -21.38
N ASN A 171 10.20 -4.47 -22.26
CA ASN A 171 9.94 -5.21 -23.50
C ASN A 171 9.65 -6.69 -23.23
N HIS A 172 10.33 -7.34 -22.28
CA HIS A 172 10.02 -8.73 -21.90
C HIS A 172 8.60 -8.86 -21.31
N SER A 173 8.21 -8.03 -20.34
CA SER A 173 6.85 -8.03 -19.77
C SER A 173 5.77 -7.80 -20.83
N LYS A 174 6.01 -6.89 -21.78
CA LYS A 174 5.13 -6.68 -22.94
C LYS A 174 5.04 -7.92 -23.84
N MET A 175 6.17 -8.53 -24.20
CA MET A 175 6.20 -9.70 -25.10
C MET A 175 5.67 -10.99 -24.45
N ARG A 176 5.74 -11.13 -23.12
CA ARG A 176 5.18 -12.27 -22.37
C ARG A 176 3.66 -12.17 -22.17
N ALA A 177 3.08 -10.98 -22.20
CA ALA A 177 1.68 -10.75 -21.83
C ALA A 177 0.74 -11.43 -22.83
N LYS A 178 -0.24 -12.21 -22.33
CA LYS A 178 -1.23 -12.94 -23.13
C LYS A 178 -2.60 -13.00 -22.45
N THR A 179 -3.67 -12.73 -23.19
CA THR A 179 -5.05 -12.88 -22.70
C THR A 179 -5.63 -14.27 -23.01
N THR A 180 -4.91 -15.06 -23.82
CA THR A 180 -5.29 -16.43 -24.19
C THR A 180 -4.96 -17.51 -23.16
N ALA A 181 -4.20 -17.19 -22.09
CA ALA A 181 -3.90 -18.12 -21.00
C ALA A 181 -5.15 -18.52 -20.22
N LYS A 182 -5.29 -19.83 -19.92
CA LYS A 182 -6.51 -20.40 -19.30
C LYS A 182 -6.27 -21.37 -18.13
N ASN A 183 -5.11 -22.04 -18.07
CA ASN A 183 -4.81 -23.07 -17.07
C ASN A 183 -3.35 -22.98 -16.59
N PRO A 184 -3.02 -22.12 -15.61
CA PRO A 184 -3.86 -21.06 -15.06
C PRO A 184 -4.04 -19.89 -16.06
N PRO A 185 -4.99 -18.97 -15.82
CA PRO A 185 -4.95 -17.63 -16.40
C PRO A 185 -3.62 -16.93 -16.04
N GLN A 186 -3.12 -16.05 -16.90
CA GLN A 186 -2.04 -15.15 -16.52
C GLN A 186 -2.58 -14.04 -15.62
N GLU A 187 -1.82 -13.60 -14.63
CA GLU A 187 -2.15 -12.43 -13.82
C GLU A 187 -1.45 -11.20 -14.40
N LEU A 188 -2.20 -10.24 -14.95
CA LEU A 188 -1.62 -9.06 -15.61
C LEU A 188 -1.52 -7.83 -14.69
N SER A 189 -1.98 -7.91 -13.42
CA SER A 189 -1.91 -6.87 -12.37
C SER A 189 -0.69 -5.94 -12.45
N TRP A 190 0.52 -6.50 -12.54
CA TRP A 190 1.78 -5.74 -12.64
C TRP A 190 2.17 -5.42 -14.10
N ALA A 191 1.94 -6.34 -15.04
CA ALA A 191 2.26 -6.16 -16.45
C ALA A 191 1.55 -4.93 -17.06
N ILE A 192 0.28 -4.68 -16.70
CA ILE A 192 -0.46 -3.51 -17.19
C ILE A 192 0.12 -2.18 -16.68
N ILE A 193 0.69 -2.15 -15.46
CA ILE A 193 1.40 -0.98 -14.93
C ILE A 193 2.64 -0.70 -15.78
N VAL A 194 3.46 -1.72 -16.02
CA VAL A 194 4.71 -1.61 -16.80
C VAL A 194 4.43 -1.15 -18.24
N ILE A 195 3.46 -1.76 -18.91
CA ILE A 195 3.12 -1.43 -20.30
C ILE A 195 2.53 -0.01 -20.40
N ALA A 196 1.60 0.36 -19.52
CA ALA A 196 0.99 1.69 -19.56
C ALA A 196 1.99 2.83 -19.26
N GLN A 197 2.87 2.62 -18.27
CA GLN A 197 3.87 3.60 -17.83
C GLN A 197 4.95 3.84 -18.91
N TYR A 198 5.46 2.77 -19.52
CA TYR A 198 6.67 2.83 -20.35
C TYR A 198 6.47 2.64 -21.86
N VAL A 199 5.33 2.07 -22.28
CA VAL A 199 4.94 1.95 -23.70
C VAL A 199 3.81 2.91 -24.03
N GLY A 200 2.80 3.00 -23.16
CA GLY A 200 1.69 3.96 -23.24
C GLY A 200 0.31 3.31 -23.18
N VAL A 201 -0.72 4.13 -22.99
CA VAL A 201 -2.10 3.62 -22.84
C VAL A 201 -2.70 3.10 -24.16
N ASP A 202 -2.22 3.65 -25.27
CA ASP A 202 -2.62 3.35 -26.65
C ASP A 202 -1.73 2.27 -27.30
N ALA A 203 -0.98 1.51 -26.48
CA ALA A 203 -0.01 0.53 -26.98
C ALA A 203 -0.69 -0.63 -27.71
N GLU A 204 -0.24 -0.90 -28.95
CA GLU A 204 -0.53 -2.12 -29.71
C GLU A 204 0.76 -2.91 -29.96
N TRP A 205 0.70 -4.24 -29.92
CA TRP A 205 1.80 -5.14 -30.29
C TRP A 205 1.30 -6.52 -30.72
N THR A 206 2.23 -7.37 -31.16
CA THR A 206 2.03 -8.83 -31.22
C THR A 206 2.96 -9.45 -30.18
N ASN A 207 2.45 -10.35 -29.34
CA ASN A 207 3.23 -11.00 -28.29
C ASN A 207 4.07 -12.18 -28.81
N GLU A 208 4.77 -12.89 -27.93
CA GLU A 208 5.65 -14.00 -28.31
C GLU A 208 4.92 -15.25 -28.86
N ASP A 209 3.63 -15.41 -28.55
CA ASP A 209 2.79 -16.50 -29.07
C ASP A 209 2.09 -16.14 -30.40
N GLY A 210 2.26 -14.91 -30.89
CA GLY A 210 1.57 -14.40 -32.08
C GLY A 210 0.20 -13.76 -31.82
N GLU A 211 -0.19 -13.57 -30.55
CA GLU A 211 -1.42 -12.87 -30.16
C GLU A 211 -1.25 -11.36 -30.44
N ARG A 212 -2.08 -10.78 -31.32
CA ARG A 212 -2.17 -9.32 -31.43
C ARG A 212 -2.93 -8.78 -30.24
N LEU A 213 -2.32 -7.82 -29.54
CA LEU A 213 -2.83 -7.22 -28.32
C LEU A 213 -2.81 -5.70 -28.41
N THR A 214 -3.78 -5.08 -27.76
CA THR A 214 -3.69 -3.71 -27.26
C THR A 214 -3.65 -3.72 -25.73
N LEU A 215 -3.17 -2.65 -25.10
CA LEU A 215 -3.29 -2.53 -23.63
C LEU A 215 -4.75 -2.59 -23.19
N ARG A 216 -5.69 -2.11 -24.02
CA ARG A 216 -7.14 -2.15 -23.75
C ARG A 216 -7.64 -3.58 -23.60
N ASP A 217 -7.10 -4.53 -24.37
CA ASP A 217 -7.45 -5.95 -24.28
C ASP A 217 -6.91 -6.58 -22.99
N CYS A 218 -5.66 -6.26 -22.61
CA CYS A 218 -5.08 -6.68 -21.33
C CYS A 218 -5.86 -6.13 -20.13
N VAL A 219 -6.28 -4.86 -20.19
CA VAL A 219 -7.12 -4.23 -19.15
C VAL A 219 -8.51 -4.88 -19.08
N HIS A 220 -9.16 -5.12 -20.23
CA HIS A 220 -10.44 -5.82 -20.30
C HIS A 220 -10.36 -7.25 -19.73
N TYR A 221 -9.32 -7.99 -20.10
CA TYR A 221 -9.03 -9.32 -19.55
C TYR A 221 -8.85 -9.29 -18.03
N GLU A 222 -8.11 -8.30 -17.51
CA GLU A 222 -7.76 -8.24 -16.09
C GLU A 222 -8.96 -7.83 -15.22
N ILE A 223 -9.82 -6.91 -15.67
CA ILE A 223 -11.10 -6.56 -14.99
C ILE A 223 -11.98 -7.79 -14.74
N HIS A 224 -11.93 -8.77 -15.64
CA HIS A 224 -12.73 -9.99 -15.56
C HIS A 224 -12.09 -11.12 -14.71
N GLN A 225 -10.91 -10.89 -14.10
CA GLN A 225 -10.27 -11.87 -13.21
C GLN A 225 -10.78 -11.76 -11.76
N PRO A 226 -11.08 -12.88 -11.06
CA PRO A 226 -11.62 -12.86 -9.70
C PRO A 226 -10.72 -12.13 -8.69
N ILE A 227 -11.26 -11.12 -8.00
CA ILE A 227 -10.54 -10.28 -7.03
C ILE A 227 -10.39 -11.04 -5.71
N GLU A 228 -11.48 -11.62 -5.23
CA GLU A 228 -11.62 -12.21 -3.91
C GLU A 228 -10.74 -13.47 -3.70
N THR A 229 -10.24 -14.09 -4.78
CA THR A 229 -9.33 -15.25 -4.74
C THR A 229 -7.90 -14.92 -5.21
N ALA A 230 -7.57 -13.65 -5.47
CA ALA A 230 -6.24 -13.23 -5.87
C ALA A 230 -5.32 -12.96 -4.66
N ALA A 231 -4.01 -12.82 -4.89
CA ALA A 231 -3.05 -12.49 -3.85
C ALA A 231 -3.38 -11.14 -3.18
N CYS A 232 -3.13 -11.06 -1.87
CA CYS A 232 -3.48 -9.91 -1.02
C CYS A 232 -4.93 -9.41 -1.22
N GLY A 233 -5.89 -10.34 -1.41
CA GLY A 233 -7.31 -10.00 -1.63
C GLY A 233 -7.60 -9.25 -2.93
N GLY A 234 -6.67 -9.32 -3.90
CA GLY A 234 -6.78 -8.64 -5.19
C GLY A 234 -6.49 -7.13 -5.17
N THR A 235 -5.96 -6.58 -4.07
CA THR A 235 -5.59 -5.15 -4.00
C THR A 235 -4.59 -4.74 -5.06
N HIS A 236 -3.59 -5.57 -5.40
CA HIS A 236 -2.63 -5.30 -6.47
C HIS A 236 -3.30 -5.19 -7.85
N ARG A 237 -4.36 -5.97 -8.10
CA ARG A 237 -5.16 -5.85 -9.34
C ARG A 237 -5.94 -4.54 -9.36
N LEU A 238 -6.60 -4.20 -8.26
CA LEU A 238 -7.32 -2.93 -8.13
C LEU A 238 -6.36 -1.72 -8.26
N PHE A 239 -5.15 -1.82 -7.71
CA PHE A 239 -4.08 -0.83 -7.86
C PHE A 239 -3.63 -0.71 -9.32
N GLY A 240 -3.27 -1.82 -9.97
CA GLY A 240 -2.82 -1.83 -11.36
C GLY A 240 -3.87 -1.28 -12.34
N LEU A 241 -5.12 -1.72 -12.21
CA LEU A 241 -6.24 -1.19 -12.98
C LEU A 241 -6.42 0.32 -12.76
N ARG A 242 -6.31 0.80 -11.52
CA ARG A 242 -6.43 2.24 -11.24
C ARG A 242 -5.27 3.06 -11.80
N TRP A 243 -4.04 2.56 -11.70
CA TRP A 243 -2.86 3.21 -12.25
C TRP A 243 -3.01 3.46 -13.75
N VAL A 244 -3.46 2.44 -14.49
CA VAL A 244 -3.68 2.53 -15.94
C VAL A 244 -4.85 3.45 -16.28
N HIS A 245 -5.97 3.42 -15.54
CA HIS A 245 -7.07 4.36 -15.75
C HIS A 245 -6.64 5.81 -15.51
N ASN A 246 -5.86 6.07 -14.45
CA ASN A 246 -5.36 7.41 -14.15
C ASN A 246 -4.37 7.92 -15.24
N LEU A 247 -3.51 7.05 -15.79
CA LEU A 247 -2.68 7.36 -16.98
C LEU A 247 -3.50 7.66 -18.24
N HIS A 248 -4.61 6.94 -18.45
CA HIS A 248 -5.53 7.16 -19.57
C HIS A 248 -6.22 8.53 -19.46
N LEU A 249 -6.70 8.87 -18.27
CA LEU A 249 -7.30 10.19 -18.00
C LEU A 249 -6.30 11.34 -18.17
N GLN A 250 -5.05 11.20 -17.70
CA GLN A 250 -3.99 12.20 -17.91
C GLN A 250 -3.72 12.51 -19.39
N ARG A 251 -3.94 11.54 -20.28
CA ARG A 251 -3.76 11.69 -21.74
C ARG A 251 -5.01 12.23 -22.45
N GLY A 252 -6.00 12.73 -21.71
CA GLY A 252 -7.28 13.22 -22.25
C GLY A 252 -8.27 12.11 -22.59
N GLY A 253 -8.01 10.88 -22.13
CA GLY A 253 -8.93 9.76 -22.26
C GLY A 253 -10.21 9.97 -21.45
N LYS A 254 -11.28 9.24 -21.84
CA LYS A 254 -12.60 9.28 -21.19
C LYS A 254 -12.92 7.97 -20.48
N THR A 255 -13.67 8.06 -19.39
CA THR A 255 -14.24 6.92 -18.66
C THR A 255 -15.44 6.34 -19.42
N GLU A 256 -15.17 5.66 -20.54
CA GLU A 256 -16.17 5.06 -21.45
C GLU A 256 -15.78 3.65 -21.94
N GLY A 257 -16.77 2.76 -22.09
CA GLY A 257 -16.57 1.32 -22.31
C GLY A 257 -15.80 0.67 -21.16
N VAL A 258 -14.77 -0.12 -21.46
CA VAL A 258 -13.89 -0.78 -20.47
C VAL A 258 -13.40 0.15 -19.35
N TRP A 259 -13.16 1.43 -19.62
CA TRP A 259 -12.73 2.39 -18.60
C TRP A 259 -13.84 2.73 -17.60
N LYS A 260 -15.10 2.70 -18.05
CA LYS A 260 -16.30 2.84 -17.21
C LYS A 260 -16.54 1.57 -16.39
N GLU A 261 -16.37 0.39 -16.99
CA GLU A 261 -16.43 -0.90 -16.29
C GLU A 261 -15.37 -0.98 -15.18
N LEU A 262 -14.15 -0.52 -15.47
CA LEU A 262 -13.05 -0.40 -14.53
C LEU A 262 -13.41 0.54 -13.37
N ASP A 263 -13.85 1.77 -13.65
CA ASP A 263 -14.19 2.73 -12.59
C ASP A 263 -15.40 2.27 -11.74
N ASP A 264 -16.39 1.61 -12.37
CA ASP A 264 -17.50 0.98 -11.65
C ASP A 264 -17.02 -0.15 -10.72
N GLN A 265 -16.07 -0.98 -11.15
CA GLN A 265 -15.44 -2.00 -10.31
C GLN A 265 -14.64 -1.37 -9.16
N GLN A 266 -13.89 -0.28 -9.40
CA GLN A 266 -13.16 0.44 -8.35
C GLN A 266 -14.12 0.94 -7.26
N ARG A 267 -15.22 1.61 -7.64
CA ARG A 267 -16.20 2.14 -6.68
C ARG A 267 -16.90 1.02 -5.89
N LYS A 268 -17.23 -0.13 -6.51
CA LYS A 268 -17.72 -1.33 -5.80
C LYS A 268 -16.79 -1.72 -4.64
N TYR A 269 -15.48 -1.80 -4.88
CA TYR A 269 -14.55 -2.20 -3.81
C TYR A 269 -14.26 -1.08 -2.81
N GLN A 270 -14.40 0.19 -3.18
CA GLN A 270 -14.26 1.32 -2.25
C GLN A 270 -15.43 1.32 -1.26
N GLU A 271 -16.64 1.07 -1.75
CA GLU A 271 -17.84 0.85 -0.92
C GLU A 271 -17.68 -0.37 0.00
N LEU A 272 -17.11 -1.49 -0.50
CA LEU A 272 -16.85 -2.68 0.34
C LEU A 272 -15.77 -2.42 1.40
N ALA A 273 -14.67 -1.73 1.08
CA ALA A 273 -13.63 -1.36 2.03
C ALA A 273 -14.20 -0.52 3.19
N ARG A 274 -15.00 0.50 2.87
CA ARG A 274 -15.68 1.36 3.83
C ARG A 274 -16.73 0.59 4.66
N LYS A 275 -17.51 -0.29 4.01
CA LYS A 275 -18.57 -1.09 4.66
C LYS A 275 -18.00 -2.11 5.65
N TRP A 276 -16.85 -2.71 5.34
CA TRP A 276 -16.19 -3.74 6.15
C TRP A 276 -15.07 -3.19 7.04
N GLN A 277 -14.96 -1.87 7.18
CA GLN A 277 -14.05 -1.25 8.15
C GLN A 277 -14.47 -1.62 9.58
N ASN A 278 -13.47 -1.72 10.46
CA ASN A 278 -13.65 -2.05 11.87
C ASN A 278 -13.81 -0.76 12.72
N PRO A 279 -14.41 -0.84 13.92
CA PRO A 279 -14.59 0.32 14.80
C PRO A 279 -13.29 0.99 15.31
N ASP A 280 -12.13 0.40 15.04
CA ASP A 280 -10.80 0.91 15.36
C ASP A 280 -10.12 1.59 14.16
N GLY A 281 -10.82 1.74 13.03
CA GLY A 281 -10.33 2.28 11.77
C GLY A 281 -9.64 1.26 10.86
N SER A 282 -9.26 0.08 11.36
CA SER A 282 -8.62 -0.96 10.52
C SER A 282 -9.57 -1.52 9.47
N PHE A 283 -9.03 -1.99 8.34
CA PHE A 283 -9.84 -2.70 7.34
C PHE A 283 -9.97 -4.18 7.68
N SER A 284 -11.02 -4.81 7.17
CA SER A 284 -11.31 -6.22 7.43
C SER A 284 -10.10 -7.12 7.21
N THR A 285 -9.87 -8.03 8.15
CA THR A 285 -8.86 -9.09 8.01
C THR A 285 -9.27 -10.16 6.98
N ASP A 286 -10.43 -10.01 6.35
CA ASP A 286 -10.96 -10.80 5.22
C ASP A 286 -11.11 -9.94 3.93
N PHE A 287 -10.36 -8.84 3.85
CA PHE A 287 -10.34 -7.87 2.75
C PHE A 287 -11.74 -7.36 2.36
N PHE A 288 -12.29 -7.83 1.24
CA PHE A 288 -13.56 -7.37 0.68
C PHE A 288 -14.71 -8.38 0.85
N VAL A 289 -14.42 -9.60 1.33
CA VAL A 289 -15.36 -10.72 1.37
C VAL A 289 -16.38 -10.56 2.50
N SER A 290 -15.90 -10.32 3.73
CA SER A 290 -16.73 -10.14 4.91
C SER A 290 -16.12 -9.13 5.90
N GLN A 291 -16.85 -8.74 6.95
CA GLN A 291 -16.28 -8.01 8.07
C GLN A 291 -15.59 -8.98 9.03
N ALA A 292 -14.28 -8.84 9.21
CA ALA A 292 -13.48 -9.64 10.12
C ALA A 292 -12.44 -8.76 10.82
N ASN A 293 -12.19 -9.02 12.11
CA ASN A 293 -11.25 -8.24 12.92
C ASN A 293 -10.40 -9.16 13.81
N ILE A 294 -9.61 -10.07 13.21
CA ILE A 294 -8.76 -10.96 14.01
C ILE A 294 -7.63 -10.17 14.71
N SER A 295 -7.13 -10.71 15.81
CA SER A 295 -6.10 -10.07 16.65
C SER A 295 -4.67 -10.23 16.13
N ASP A 296 -4.44 -11.04 15.08
CA ASP A 296 -3.11 -11.21 14.51
C ASP A 296 -2.60 -9.92 13.86
N MET A 297 -1.56 -9.32 14.44
CA MET A 297 -1.01 -8.04 14.01
C MET A 297 -0.46 -8.09 12.58
N GLN A 298 0.12 -9.22 12.16
CA GLN A 298 0.61 -9.35 10.79
C GLN A 298 -0.54 -9.31 9.78
N ARG A 299 -1.62 -10.08 9.99
CA ARG A 299 -2.80 -10.05 9.12
C ARG A 299 -3.50 -8.68 9.15
N ARG A 300 -3.62 -8.03 10.31
CA ARG A 300 -4.21 -6.67 10.42
C ARG A 300 -3.43 -5.63 9.63
N MET A 301 -2.11 -5.60 9.78
CA MET A 301 -1.22 -4.69 9.05
C MET A 301 -1.22 -5.02 7.54
N ASN A 302 -1.25 -6.31 7.19
CA ASN A 302 -1.31 -6.77 5.81
C ASN A 302 -2.59 -6.28 5.12
N THR A 303 -3.78 -6.59 5.64
CA THR A 303 -5.04 -6.19 5.00
C THR A 303 -5.23 -4.67 5.02
N SER A 304 -4.95 -4.02 6.15
CA SER A 304 -5.16 -2.56 6.28
C SER A 304 -4.17 -1.75 5.44
N GLY A 305 -2.91 -2.18 5.37
CA GLY A 305 -1.87 -1.52 4.57
C GLY A 305 -2.15 -1.58 3.07
N HIS A 306 -2.44 -2.77 2.54
CA HIS A 306 -2.71 -2.95 1.11
C HIS A 306 -4.00 -2.26 0.66
N ILE A 307 -5.04 -2.21 1.51
CA ILE A 307 -6.27 -1.49 1.20
C ILE A 307 -6.03 0.03 1.27
N LEU A 308 -5.30 0.54 2.26
CA LEU A 308 -4.96 1.97 2.36
C LEU A 308 -4.11 2.45 1.18
N GLU A 309 -3.11 1.67 0.77
CA GLU A 309 -2.26 1.92 -0.42
C GLU A 309 -3.11 2.10 -1.69
N TRP A 310 -4.00 1.14 -1.96
CA TRP A 310 -4.90 1.22 -3.11
C TRP A 310 -5.95 2.35 -2.99
N LEU A 311 -6.48 2.64 -1.79
CA LEU A 311 -7.37 3.78 -1.58
C LEU A 311 -6.66 5.12 -1.81
N ALA A 312 -5.40 5.25 -1.41
CA ALA A 312 -4.59 6.45 -1.64
C ALA A 312 -4.29 6.72 -3.12
N LEU A 313 -4.36 5.71 -3.99
CA LEU A 313 -4.34 5.84 -5.45
C LEU A 313 -5.74 6.07 -6.07
N SER A 314 -6.79 5.47 -5.49
CA SER A 314 -8.10 5.34 -6.15
C SER A 314 -9.15 6.38 -5.78
N LEU A 315 -9.11 6.92 -4.55
CA LEU A 315 -10.02 7.95 -4.08
C LEU A 315 -9.72 9.33 -4.68
N SER A 316 -10.74 10.18 -4.82
CA SER A 316 -10.59 11.59 -5.20
C SER A 316 -9.91 12.44 -4.11
N ASP A 317 -9.53 13.68 -4.43
CA ASP A 317 -8.88 14.58 -3.47
C ASP A 317 -9.84 15.06 -2.37
N GLU A 318 -11.16 15.01 -2.61
CA GLU A 318 -12.19 15.19 -1.59
C GLU A 318 -12.36 13.92 -0.74
N GLN A 319 -12.42 12.75 -1.38
CA GLN A 319 -12.65 11.47 -0.68
C GLN A 319 -11.50 11.09 0.26
N ILE A 320 -10.25 11.41 -0.09
CA ILE A 320 -9.09 11.15 0.77
C ILE A 320 -9.11 11.98 2.08
N HIS A 321 -9.97 13.00 2.16
CA HIS A 321 -10.21 13.82 3.36
C HIS A 321 -11.42 13.34 4.19
N GLU A 322 -12.11 12.26 3.79
CA GLU A 322 -13.22 11.72 4.59
C GLU A 322 -12.71 11.05 5.89
N PRO A 323 -13.42 11.21 7.03
CA PRO A 323 -12.96 10.71 8.34
C PRO A 323 -12.60 9.22 8.36
N TRP A 324 -13.34 8.38 7.63
CA TRP A 324 -13.10 6.93 7.58
C TRP A 324 -11.74 6.58 6.95
N VAL A 325 -11.19 7.43 6.07
CA VAL A 325 -9.84 7.25 5.50
C VAL A 325 -8.76 7.73 6.47
N GLU A 326 -9.03 8.83 7.19
CA GLU A 326 -8.15 9.34 8.24
C GLU A 326 -8.04 8.37 9.42
N ASP A 327 -9.16 7.75 9.81
CA ASP A 327 -9.23 6.65 10.78
C ASP A 327 -8.42 5.42 10.33
N ALA A 328 -8.46 5.07 9.04
CA ALA A 328 -7.66 3.98 8.49
C ALA A 328 -6.16 4.28 8.47
N ALA A 329 -5.76 5.48 8.06
CA ALA A 329 -4.38 5.93 8.11
C ALA A 329 -3.85 5.99 9.55
N ASN A 330 -4.67 6.48 10.48
CA ASN A 330 -4.37 6.43 11.92
C ASN A 330 -4.24 4.99 12.44
N ALA A 331 -5.12 4.08 12.03
CA ALA A 331 -5.07 2.68 12.45
C ALA A 331 -3.79 1.98 11.97
N VAL A 332 -3.42 2.16 10.70
CA VAL A 332 -2.16 1.62 10.15
C VAL A 332 -0.94 2.24 10.85
N ALA A 333 -0.94 3.56 11.09
CA ALA A 333 0.13 4.23 11.83
C ALA A 333 0.25 3.71 13.28
N MET A 334 -0.86 3.48 13.97
CA MET A 334 -0.86 2.85 15.30
C MET A 334 -0.29 1.43 15.26
N MET A 335 -0.60 0.61 14.24
CA MET A 335 0.00 -0.73 14.10
C MET A 335 1.53 -0.68 13.96
N PHE A 336 2.11 0.35 13.33
CA PHE A 336 3.56 0.56 13.37
C PHE A 336 4.05 0.87 14.79
N LEU A 337 3.43 1.85 15.46
CA LEU A 337 3.83 2.30 16.79
C LEU A 337 3.67 1.21 17.86
N ASP A 338 2.71 0.30 17.68
CA ASP A 338 2.47 -0.85 18.57
C ASP A 338 3.51 -1.96 18.39
N ILE A 339 3.99 -2.22 17.15
CA ILE A 339 5.02 -3.24 16.94
C ILE A 339 6.43 -2.79 17.35
N GLN A 340 6.70 -1.51 17.59
CA GLN A 340 7.94 -0.97 18.18
C GLN A 340 9.28 -1.50 17.61
N GLY A 341 9.30 -1.94 16.35
CA GLY A 341 10.48 -2.54 15.70
C GLY A 341 10.56 -4.07 15.70
N GLN A 342 9.61 -4.78 16.32
CA GLN A 342 9.48 -6.26 16.25
C GLN A 342 9.51 -6.77 14.80
N PRO A 343 9.95 -8.03 14.56
CA PRO A 343 9.92 -8.63 13.23
C PRO A 343 8.53 -8.57 12.60
N MET A 344 8.48 -8.25 11.32
CA MET A 344 7.28 -8.24 10.50
C MET A 344 7.63 -8.78 9.11
N GLU A 345 6.69 -9.45 8.47
CA GLU A 345 6.82 -9.89 7.08
C GLU A 345 7.02 -8.66 6.16
N GLY A 346 7.96 -8.75 5.21
CA GLY A 346 8.46 -7.60 4.44
C GLY A 346 7.41 -6.93 3.56
N GLY A 347 6.63 -7.69 2.79
CA GLY A 347 5.58 -7.13 1.94
C GLY A 347 4.49 -6.48 2.78
N THR A 348 4.04 -7.17 3.82
CA THR A 348 3.10 -6.66 4.84
C THR A 348 3.55 -5.33 5.44
N LEU A 349 4.81 -5.23 5.89
CA LEU A 349 5.36 -4.03 6.50
C LEU A 349 5.46 -2.87 5.49
N TYR A 350 5.98 -3.14 4.29
CA TYR A 350 6.34 -2.07 3.38
C TYR A 350 5.20 -1.61 2.47
N HIS A 351 4.20 -2.44 2.14
CA HIS A 351 2.93 -1.95 1.57
C HIS A 351 2.17 -1.07 2.58
N ALA A 352 2.18 -1.42 3.86
CA ALA A 352 1.62 -0.56 4.90
C ALA A 352 2.37 0.78 5.02
N ALA A 353 3.70 0.78 4.88
CA ALA A 353 4.49 2.01 4.84
C ALA A 353 4.21 2.84 3.57
N HIS A 354 4.13 2.20 2.41
CA HIS A 354 3.84 2.86 1.14
C HIS A 354 2.45 3.51 1.16
N GLY A 355 1.43 2.82 1.67
CA GLY A 355 0.09 3.39 1.86
C GLY A 355 0.06 4.60 2.79
N LEU A 356 0.87 4.62 3.87
CA LEU A 356 1.05 5.80 4.71
C LEU A 356 1.75 6.95 3.97
N LEU A 357 2.81 6.68 3.19
CA LEU A 357 3.47 7.70 2.36
C LEU A 357 2.51 8.30 1.33
N MET A 358 1.71 7.46 0.67
CA MET A 358 0.74 7.89 -0.35
C MET A 358 -0.40 8.70 0.26
N TYR A 359 -0.99 8.23 1.36
CA TYR A 359 -2.01 9.00 2.09
C TYR A 359 -1.45 10.34 2.57
N TYR A 360 -0.27 10.37 3.19
CA TYR A 360 0.36 11.60 3.67
C TYR A 360 0.57 12.60 2.53
N ALA A 361 1.09 12.15 1.38
CA ALA A 361 1.29 12.99 0.20
C ALA A 361 -0.02 13.59 -0.35
N ARG A 362 -1.12 12.83 -0.37
CA ARG A 362 -2.46 13.31 -0.78
C ARG A 362 -3.07 14.30 0.24
N ARG A 363 -2.95 13.99 1.53
CA ARG A 363 -3.65 14.68 2.64
C ARG A 363 -2.92 15.91 3.17
N TYR A 364 -1.59 15.90 3.16
CA TYR A 364 -0.71 16.90 3.79
C TYR A 364 0.39 17.44 2.86
N GLY A 365 0.52 16.91 1.64
CA GLY A 365 1.54 17.31 0.66
C GLY A 365 2.88 16.60 0.82
N THR A 366 3.78 16.81 -0.15
CA THR A 366 5.02 16.01 -0.29
C THR A 366 6.27 16.61 0.37
N GLU A 367 6.19 17.81 0.96
CA GLU A 367 7.38 18.55 1.43
C GLU A 367 8.16 17.79 2.51
N TRP A 368 7.48 17.32 3.55
CA TRP A 368 8.06 16.52 4.64
C TRP A 368 8.59 15.15 4.19
N LEU A 369 8.07 14.61 3.08
CA LEU A 369 8.52 13.32 2.52
C LEU A 369 9.89 13.43 1.83
N GLY A 370 10.28 14.65 1.41
CA GLY A 370 11.59 14.96 0.85
C GLY A 370 11.92 14.12 -0.40
N PRO A 371 13.10 13.46 -0.47
CA PRO A 371 13.49 12.66 -1.62
C PRO A 371 12.68 11.36 -1.76
N ASN A 372 12.03 10.89 -0.68
CA ASN A 372 11.26 9.64 -0.63
C ASN A 372 9.75 9.91 -0.65
N LYS A 373 9.33 10.86 -1.49
CA LYS A 373 7.94 11.11 -1.90
C LYS A 373 7.55 10.09 -2.98
N PRO A 374 6.47 9.30 -2.83
CA PRO A 374 6.08 8.31 -3.83
C PRO A 374 5.55 8.99 -5.11
N LEU A 375 5.66 8.31 -6.25
CA LEU A 375 4.97 8.72 -7.48
C LEU A 375 3.50 8.31 -7.37
N ILE A 376 2.59 9.27 -7.20
CA ILE A 376 1.15 8.97 -7.13
C ILE A 376 0.51 9.36 -8.45
N MET A 377 0.15 8.34 -9.23
CA MET A 377 -0.47 8.49 -10.54
C MET A 377 -1.94 8.91 -10.38
N LEU A 378 -2.25 10.21 -10.47
CA LEU A 378 -3.62 10.75 -10.38
C LEU A 378 -4.14 11.28 -11.73
N PRO A 379 -5.46 11.37 -11.95
CA PRO A 379 -6.02 11.88 -13.22
C PRO A 379 -5.53 13.28 -13.64
N GLN A 380 -5.24 14.15 -12.66
CA GLN A 380 -4.77 15.54 -12.90
C GLN A 380 -3.27 15.65 -13.22
N GLY A 381 -2.56 14.53 -13.30
CA GLY A 381 -1.10 14.45 -13.37
C GLY A 381 -0.49 13.79 -12.12
N PRO A 382 0.77 13.34 -12.19
CA PRO A 382 1.41 12.65 -11.08
C PRO A 382 1.83 13.62 -9.95
N LEU A 383 1.38 13.34 -8.72
CA LEU A 383 1.99 13.95 -7.53
C LEU A 383 3.38 13.35 -7.30
N GLY A 384 4.28 14.15 -6.74
CA GLY A 384 5.68 13.78 -6.51
C GLY A 384 6.62 14.06 -7.69
N ALA A 385 6.11 14.19 -8.92
CA ALA A 385 6.89 14.40 -10.14
C ALA A 385 7.42 15.85 -10.30
N ARG A 386 8.38 16.24 -9.47
CA ARG A 386 9.23 17.44 -9.59
C ARG A 386 10.61 17.20 -9.00
#